data_AF-A0A450SY34-F1
#
_entry.id   AF-A0A450SY34-F1
#
_cell.length_a   1.000
_cell.length_b   1.000
_cell.length_c   1.000
_cell.angle_alpha   90.00
_cell.angle_beta   90.00
_cell.angle_gamma   90.00
#
_symmetry.space_group_name_H-M   'P 1'
#
loop_
_entity.id
_entity.type
_entity.pdbx_description
1 polymer ?
#
loop_
_entity_poly.entity_id
_entity_poly.type
_entity_poly.pdbx_seq_one_letter_code
_entity_poly.pdbx_strand_id
1 'polypeptide(L)'
;MANFPHDEANILELGKKMVQGLTDNSPTYPAPPTGPLDLEAKIDACEKAKLDVAAAQSVLKQVFDAKEAAMTDLIDHIKRNLRYAENTVNYDDTKLSMIGWGGRRPPTPWRRRVR
;
A
#
# COMPACT_ATOMS: atom_id res chain seq x y z
N MET A 1 16.20 -26.89 23.95
CA MET A 1 16.45 -25.46 24.26
C MET A 1 15.11 -24.73 24.21
N ALA A 2 14.89 -23.72 25.04
CA ALA A 2 13.70 -22.88 24.90
C ALA A 2 13.76 -22.14 23.56
N ASN A 3 12.67 -22.16 22.79
CA ASN A 3 12.60 -21.45 21.51
C ASN A 3 12.12 -20.02 21.75
N PHE A 4 12.85 -19.05 21.19
CA PHE A 4 12.43 -17.66 21.18
C PHE A 4 11.27 -17.46 20.19
N PRO A 5 10.20 -16.72 20.54
CA PRO A 5 9.10 -16.45 19.62
C PRO A 5 9.56 -15.57 18.45
N HIS A 6 8.99 -15.80 17.26
CA HIS A 6 9.31 -15.02 16.06
C HIS A 6 8.16 -14.08 15.66
N ASP A 7 6.93 -14.38 16.08
CA ASP A 7 5.79 -13.51 15.85
C ASP A 7 5.83 -12.29 16.76
N GLU A 8 5.59 -11.12 16.18
CA GLU A 8 5.64 -9.85 16.89
C GLU A 8 4.69 -9.79 18.10
N ALA A 9 3.48 -10.34 17.97
CA ALA A 9 2.52 -10.42 19.07
C ALA A 9 3.06 -11.28 20.24
N ASN A 10 3.68 -12.43 19.91
CA ASN A 10 4.25 -13.34 20.89
C ASN A 10 5.50 -12.74 21.56
N ILE A 11 6.29 -11.93 20.84
CA ILE A 11 7.44 -11.20 21.38
C ILE A 11 6.98 -10.12 22.36
N LEU A 12 5.95 -9.34 22.02
CA LEU A 12 5.38 -8.32 22.92
C LEU A 12 4.76 -8.95 24.17
N GLU A 13 4.03 -10.05 24.02
CA GLU A 13 3.47 -10.79 25.14
C GLU A 13 4.57 -11.33 26.07
N LEU A 14 5.64 -11.87 25.51
CA LEU A 14 6.82 -12.29 26.28
C LEU A 14 7.45 -11.11 27.02
N GLY A 15 7.61 -9.95 26.37
CA GLY A 15 8.11 -8.73 27.01
C GLY A 15 7.29 -8.31 28.22
N LYS A 16 5.95 -8.29 28.09
CA LYS A 16 5.03 -7.97 29.20
C LYS A 16 5.16 -8.97 30.35
N LYS A 17 5.24 -10.26 30.03
CA LYS A 17 5.49 -11.33 31.03
C LYS A 17 6.85 -11.16 31.72
N MET A 18 7.88 -10.72 31.00
CA MET A 18 9.20 -10.44 31.59
C MET A 18 9.16 -9.25 32.55
N VAL A 19 8.48 -8.14 32.20
CA VAL A 19 8.32 -7.00 33.11
C VAL A 19 7.66 -7.44 34.42
N GLN A 20 6.55 -8.18 34.34
CA GLN A 20 5.87 -8.71 35.51
C GLN A 20 6.78 -9.66 36.32
N GLY A 21 7.38 -10.66 35.65
CA GLY A 21 8.23 -11.65 36.31
C GLY A 21 9.47 -11.06 36.98
N LEU A 22 10.13 -10.07 36.36
CA LEU A 22 11.29 -9.38 36.93
C LEU A 22 10.89 -8.48 38.12
N THR A 23 9.70 -7.89 38.08
CA THR A 23 9.18 -7.09 39.19
C THR A 23 8.84 -7.96 40.40
N ASP A 24 8.08 -9.04 40.16
CA ASP A 24 7.59 -9.95 41.21
C ASP A 24 8.72 -10.77 41.86
N ASN A 25 9.81 -11.00 41.13
CA ASN A 25 10.94 -11.84 41.57
C ASN A 25 12.26 -11.05 41.70
N SER A 26 12.17 -9.78 42.11
CA SER A 26 13.34 -8.90 42.31
C SER A 26 14.43 -9.48 43.24
N PRO A 27 14.16 -10.29 44.29
CA PRO A 27 15.23 -10.91 45.07
C PRO A 27 16.05 -11.94 44.28
N THR A 28 15.44 -12.59 43.28
CA THR A 28 16.10 -13.56 42.40
C THR A 28 16.85 -12.86 41.26
N TYR A 29 16.30 -11.75 40.77
CA TYR A 29 16.88 -10.94 39.70
C TYR A 29 17.12 -9.50 40.19
N PRO A 30 18.13 -9.29 41.07
CA PRO A 30 18.33 -7.98 41.71
C PRO A 30 18.89 -6.91 40.76
N ALA A 31 19.54 -7.33 39.66
CA ALA A 31 20.17 -6.43 38.70
C ALA A 31 20.05 -6.97 37.26
N PRO A 32 18.84 -7.02 36.69
CA PRO A 32 18.67 -7.39 35.30
C PRO A 32 19.36 -6.34 34.39
N PRO A 33 19.98 -6.74 33.27
CA PRO A 33 20.65 -5.81 32.35
C PRO A 33 19.74 -4.70 31.81
N THR A 34 18.45 -5.02 31.64
CA THR A 34 17.40 -4.05 31.36
C THR A 34 16.39 -4.15 32.50
N GLY A 35 16.19 -3.06 33.24
CA GLY A 35 15.21 -3.01 34.32
C GLY A 35 13.77 -3.16 33.82
N PRO A 36 12.81 -3.54 34.68
CA PRO A 36 11.40 -3.65 34.31
C PRO A 36 10.83 -2.36 33.70
N LEU A 37 11.16 -1.20 34.29
CA LEU A 37 10.69 0.11 33.82
C LEU A 37 11.24 0.45 32.42
N ASP A 38 12.53 0.21 32.19
CA ASP A 38 13.14 0.46 30.88
C ASP A 38 12.59 -0.49 29.82
N LEU A 39 12.33 -1.75 30.18
CA LEU A 39 11.74 -2.74 29.28
C LEU A 39 10.29 -2.38 28.93
N GLU A 40 9.50 -1.92 29.90
CA GLU A 40 8.13 -1.42 29.70
C GLU A 40 8.13 -0.23 28.72
N ALA A 41 9.03 0.73 28.89
CA ALA A 41 9.17 1.85 27.96
C ALA A 41 9.51 1.40 26.52
N LYS A 42 10.25 0.30 26.33
CA LYS A 42 10.50 -0.28 25.00
C LYS A 42 9.26 -0.94 24.42
N ILE A 43 8.45 -1.60 25.24
CA ILE A 43 7.18 -2.21 24.82
C ILE A 43 6.22 -1.11 24.35
N ASP A 44 6.05 -0.04 25.13
CA ASP A 44 5.19 1.09 24.78
C ASP A 44 5.62 1.77 23.48
N ALA A 45 6.93 1.96 23.30
CA ALA A 45 7.48 2.51 22.06
C ALA A 45 7.18 1.61 20.85
N CYS A 46 7.25 0.30 21.00
CA CYS A 46 6.91 -0.66 19.95
C CYS A 46 5.41 -0.59 19.63
N GLU A 47 4.54 -0.60 20.65
CA GLU A 47 3.09 -0.50 20.45
C GLU A 47 2.69 0.82 19.76
N LYS A 48 3.32 1.93 20.15
CA LYS A 48 3.14 3.22 19.49
C LYS A 48 3.53 3.16 18.01
N ALA A 49 4.68 2.58 17.69
CA ALA A 49 5.15 2.45 16.31
C ALA A 49 4.16 1.65 15.43
N LYS A 50 3.51 0.63 16.00
CA LYS A 50 2.47 -0.14 15.29
C LYS A 50 1.25 0.71 14.95
N LEU A 51 0.80 1.52 15.92
CA LEU A 51 -0.31 2.45 15.71
C LEU A 51 0.04 3.48 14.64
N ASP A 52 1.26 3.99 14.65
CA ASP A 52 1.75 4.94 13.64
C ASP A 52 1.78 4.31 12.23
N VAL A 53 2.20 3.04 12.10
CA VAL A 53 2.13 2.30 10.82
C VAL A 53 0.69 2.16 10.34
N ALA A 54 -0.23 1.78 11.22
CA ALA A 54 -1.64 1.64 10.86
C ALA A 54 -2.25 2.99 10.42
N ALA A 55 -1.91 4.08 11.11
CA ALA A 55 -2.31 5.43 10.73
C ALA A 55 -1.75 5.82 9.35
N ALA A 56 -0.47 5.56 9.09
CA ALA A 56 0.16 5.84 7.81
C ALA A 56 -0.46 5.04 6.65
N GLN A 57 -0.82 3.77 6.87
CA GLN A 57 -1.52 2.94 5.89
C GLN A 57 -2.91 3.51 5.55
N SER A 58 -3.64 4.00 6.55
CA SER A 58 -4.94 4.66 6.35
C SER A 58 -4.79 5.92 5.49
N VAL A 59 -3.81 6.77 5.78
CA VAL A 59 -3.52 7.97 5.00
C VAL A 59 -3.11 7.62 3.57
N LEU A 60 -2.23 6.63 3.39
CA LEU A 60 -1.80 6.19 2.07
C LEU A 60 -3.01 5.73 1.23
N LYS A 61 -3.93 4.97 1.82
CA LYS A 61 -5.15 4.53 1.15
C LYS A 61 -5.99 5.72 0.68
N GLN A 62 -6.23 6.70 1.55
CA GLN A 62 -7.00 7.89 1.20
C GLN A 62 -6.36 8.68 0.05
N VAL A 63 -5.04 8.87 0.09
CA VAL A 63 -4.30 9.57 -0.97
C VAL A 63 -4.34 8.78 -2.28
N PHE A 64 -4.26 7.46 -2.22
CA PHE A 64 -4.37 6.59 -3.39
C PHE A 64 -5.76 6.68 -4.02
N ASP A 65 -6.83 6.61 -3.21
CA ASP A 65 -8.20 6.73 -3.70
C ASP A 65 -8.44 8.10 -4.37
N ALA A 66 -7.89 9.18 -3.81
CA ALA A 66 -7.95 10.52 -4.40
C ALA A 66 -7.21 10.60 -5.74
N LYS A 67 -6.03 9.97 -5.85
CA LYS A 67 -5.29 9.84 -7.12
C LYS A 67 -6.11 9.11 -8.17
N GLU A 68 -6.72 7.97 -7.82
CA GLU A 68 -7.50 7.17 -8.77
C GLU A 68 -8.76 7.91 -9.23
N ALA A 69 -9.41 8.67 -8.34
CA ALA A 69 -10.51 9.55 -8.70
C ALA A 69 -10.07 10.62 -9.72
N ALA A 70 -8.93 11.30 -9.48
CA ALA A 70 -8.39 12.30 -10.39
C ALA A 70 -8.00 11.71 -11.75
N MET A 71 -7.42 10.50 -11.78
CA MET A 71 -7.11 9.78 -13.02
C MET A 71 -8.37 9.40 -13.79
N THR A 72 -9.42 8.95 -13.09
CA THR A 72 -10.70 8.61 -13.72
C THR A 72 -11.34 9.85 -14.37
N ASP A 73 -11.35 10.98 -13.66
CA ASP A 73 -11.87 12.25 -14.18
C ASP A 73 -11.09 12.72 -15.42
N LEU A 74 -9.76 12.66 -15.36
CA LEU A 74 -8.90 12.98 -16.51
C LEU A 74 -9.20 12.08 -17.71
N ILE A 75 -9.34 10.77 -17.50
CA ILE A 75 -9.67 9.81 -18.56
C ILE A 75 -11.03 10.15 -19.19
N ASP A 76 -12.02 10.49 -18.39
CA ASP A 76 -13.36 10.85 -18.89
C ASP A 76 -13.32 12.14 -19.72
N HIS A 77 -12.56 13.14 -19.28
CA HIS A 77 -12.33 14.36 -20.05
C HIS A 77 -11.58 14.10 -21.36
N ILE A 78 -10.52 13.28 -21.34
CA ILE A 78 -9.80 12.89 -22.56
C ILE A 78 -10.74 12.16 -23.53
N LYS A 79 -11.52 11.17 -23.05
CA LYS A 79 -12.49 10.44 -23.90
C LYS A 79 -13.52 11.37 -24.54
N ARG A 80 -14.03 12.36 -23.79
CA ARG A 80 -14.97 13.36 -24.33
C ARG A 80 -14.33 14.18 -25.44
N ASN A 81 -13.10 14.65 -25.24
CA ASN A 81 -12.36 15.40 -26.25
C ASN A 81 -12.06 14.56 -27.50
N LEU A 82 -11.67 13.29 -27.32
CA LEU A 82 -11.44 12.37 -28.44
C LEU A 82 -12.72 12.15 -29.25
N ARG A 83 -13.85 11.89 -28.60
CA ARG A 83 -15.14 11.72 -29.28
C ARG A 83 -15.57 13.00 -30.03
N TYR A 84 -15.33 14.16 -29.44
CA TYR A 84 -15.56 15.44 -30.11
C TYR A 84 -14.68 15.59 -31.36
N ALA A 85 -13.38 15.32 -31.25
CA ALA A 85 -12.44 15.42 -32.36
C ALA A 85 -12.83 14.46 -33.50
N GLU A 86 -13.11 13.20 -33.18
CA GLU A 86 -13.58 12.17 -34.13
C GLU A 86 -14.80 12.63 -34.93
N ASN A 87 -15.83 13.14 -34.25
CA ASN A 87 -17.03 13.63 -34.89
C ASN A 87 -16.77 14.89 -35.73
N THR A 88 -15.90 15.79 -35.26
CA THR A 88 -15.59 17.06 -35.93
C THR A 88 -14.83 16.86 -37.24
N VAL A 89 -13.91 15.90 -37.28
CA VAL A 89 -13.11 15.61 -38.48
C VAL A 89 -13.67 14.45 -39.31
N ASN A 90 -14.87 13.96 -38.98
CA ASN A 90 -15.50 12.79 -39.60
C ASN A 90 -14.54 11.59 -39.70
N TYR A 91 -13.83 11.31 -38.59
CA TYR A 91 -12.86 10.22 -38.47
C TYR A 91 -11.68 10.27 -39.46
N ASP A 92 -11.35 11.45 -40.01
CA ASP A 92 -10.14 11.68 -40.82
C ASP A 92 -8.87 11.44 -40.00
N ASP A 93 -8.19 10.32 -40.29
CA ASP A 93 -7.01 9.86 -39.57
C ASP A 93 -5.84 10.85 -39.63
N THR A 94 -5.70 11.58 -40.73
CA THR A 94 -4.63 12.59 -40.87
C THR A 94 -4.83 13.72 -39.88
N LYS A 95 -6.08 14.14 -39.66
CA LYS A 95 -6.42 15.21 -38.71
C LYS A 95 -6.43 14.73 -37.27
N LEU A 96 -6.86 13.49 -37.01
CA LEU A 96 -6.76 12.89 -35.67
C LEU A 96 -5.29 12.74 -35.24
N SER A 97 -4.39 12.39 -36.15
CA SER A 97 -2.96 12.23 -35.85
C SER A 97 -2.31 13.51 -35.32
N MET A 98 -2.86 14.69 -35.69
CA MET A 98 -2.38 15.99 -35.21
C MET A 98 -2.57 16.18 -33.71
N ILE A 99 -3.52 15.48 -33.08
CA ILE A 99 -3.74 15.47 -31.63
C ILE A 99 -3.20 14.20 -30.96
N GLY A 100 -2.37 13.42 -31.67
CA GLY A 100 -1.82 12.15 -31.19
C GLY A 100 -2.84 11.02 -31.08
N TRP A 101 -4.01 11.16 -31.72
CA TRP A 101 -5.03 10.12 -31.81
C TRP A 101 -5.01 9.49 -33.21
N GLY A 102 -5.27 8.19 -33.33
CA GLY A 102 -5.28 7.53 -34.63
C GLY A 102 -6.42 6.53 -34.68
N GLY A 103 -7.15 6.48 -35.79
CA GLY A 103 -8.28 5.59 -35.99
C GLY A 103 -7.90 4.12 -35.77
N ARG A 104 -8.91 3.30 -35.42
CA ARG A 104 -8.74 1.84 -35.26
C ARG A 104 -7.90 1.27 -36.41
N ARG A 105 -6.80 0.56 -36.07
CA ARG A 105 -6.09 -0.30 -37.02
C ARG A 105 -7.11 -1.10 -37.84
N PRO A 106 -7.00 -1.12 -39.18
CA PRO A 106 -7.91 -1.92 -40.00
C PRO A 106 -7.87 -3.38 -39.53
N PRO A 107 -8.99 -4.11 -39.58
CA PRO A 107 -9.04 -5.50 -39.16
C PRO A 107 -7.95 -6.29 -39.87
N THR A 108 -7.06 -6.95 -39.11
CA THR A 108 -6.07 -7.85 -39.68
C THR A 108 -6.82 -8.94 -40.45
N PRO A 109 -6.61 -9.13 -41.77
CA PRO A 109 -7.31 -10.16 -42.51
C PRO A 109 -6.97 -11.54 -41.92
N TRP A 110 -7.99 -12.28 -41.51
CA TRP A 110 -7.83 -13.66 -41.05
C TRP A 110 -7.24 -14.51 -42.19
N ARG A 111 -5.95 -14.85 -42.13
CA ARG A 111 -5.38 -15.85 -43.04
C ARG A 111 -6.04 -17.19 -42.74
N ARG A 112 -6.91 -17.67 -43.64
CA ARG A 112 -7.31 -19.08 -43.68
C ARG A 112 -6.04 -19.92 -43.77
N ARG A 113 -5.74 -20.67 -42.71
CA ARG A 113 -4.77 -21.76 -42.76
C ARG A 113 -5.42 -22.85 -43.61
N VAL A 114 -5.02 -22.95 -44.87
CA VAL A 114 -5.34 -24.11 -45.71
C VAL A 114 -4.59 -25.29 -45.09
N ARG A 115 -5.34 -26.34 -44.74
CA ARG A 115 -4.80 -27.60 -44.22
C ARG A 115 -4.14 -28.39 -45.34
#